data_AF-A0A484BUV2-F1
#
_entry.id   AF-A0A484BUV2-F1
#
_cell.length_a   1.000
_cell.length_b   1.000
_cell.length_c   1.000
_cell.angle_alpha   90.00
_cell.angle_beta   90.00
_cell.angle_gamma   90.00
#
_symmetry.space_group_name_H-M   'P 1'
#
loop_
_entity.id
_entity.type
_entity.pdbx_description
1 polymer ?
#
loop_
_entity_poly.entity_id
_entity_poly.type
_entity_poly.pdbx_seq_one_letter_code
_entity_poly.pdbx_strand_id
1 'polypeptide(L)'
;MDSRIGLDYIVENRDYIAKLGSALDTQNATVKKQVFELLSALCAYSPDGYARAIETLEFYKNLKKERYRFKIVINELEQSTAAATPPVDYLATLLAFINCVIISEPKLQERIRIRNEFIAVFDFIDLIDVPADPLTAPLIATALDHMPYATHGKCPDGVG
;
A
#
# COMPACT_ATOMS: atom_id res chain seq x y z
N MET A 1 -10.95 9.86 20.75
CA MET A 1 -11.91 9.22 19.84
C MET A 1 -11.34 7.85 19.53
N ASP A 2 -12.05 6.78 19.89
CA ASP A 2 -11.57 5.42 19.64
C ASP A 2 -11.46 5.17 18.14
N SER A 3 -10.24 5.17 17.61
CA SER A 3 -9.96 4.95 16.19
C SER A 3 -10.61 3.65 15.67
N ARG A 4 -10.86 2.68 16.56
CA ARG A 4 -11.57 1.43 16.27
C ARG A 4 -13.01 1.67 15.79
N ILE A 5 -13.78 2.54 16.46
CA ILE A 5 -15.16 2.87 16.08
C ILE A 5 -15.22 3.47 14.67
N GLY A 6 -14.25 4.31 14.32
CA GLY A 6 -14.16 4.90 12.99
C GLY A 6 -13.81 3.88 11.89
N LEU A 7 -12.90 2.95 12.19
CA LEU A 7 -12.52 1.89 11.25
C LEU A 7 -13.63 0.86 11.07
N ASP A 8 -14.33 0.47 12.14
CA ASP A 8 -15.51 -0.41 12.09
C ASP A 8 -16.57 0.18 11.14
N TYR A 9 -16.87 1.47 11.29
CA TYR A 9 -17.82 2.14 10.40
C TYR A 9 -17.39 2.10 8.93
N ILE A 10 -16.11 2.28 8.62
CA ILE A 10 -15.62 2.21 7.24
C ILE A 10 -15.71 0.77 6.69
N VAL A 11 -15.40 -0.22 7.53
CA VAL A 11 -15.51 -1.64 7.18
C VAL A 11 -16.97 -2.02 6.91
N GLU A 12 -17.92 -1.53 7.68
CA GLU A 12 -19.34 -1.82 7.48
C GLU A 12 -19.91 -1.11 6.24
N ASN A 13 -19.41 0.07 5.88
CA ASN A 13 -19.98 0.91 4.82
C ASN A 13 -19.18 0.84 3.50
N ARG A 14 -19.67 0.05 2.54
CA ARG A 14 -19.02 -0.14 1.22
C ARG A 14 -18.87 1.14 0.40
N ASP A 15 -19.71 2.15 0.60
CA ASP A 15 -19.62 3.42 -0.12
C ASP A 15 -18.29 4.15 0.06
N TYR A 16 -17.55 3.83 1.14
CA TYR A 16 -16.22 4.39 1.36
C TYR A 16 -15.19 3.93 0.33
N ILE A 17 -15.38 2.78 -0.33
CA ILE A 17 -14.52 2.32 -1.42
C ILE A 17 -14.49 3.37 -2.54
N ALA A 18 -15.67 3.81 -2.99
CA ALA A 18 -15.77 4.80 -4.05
C ALA A 18 -15.26 6.17 -3.58
N LYS A 19 -15.59 6.60 -2.35
CA LYS A 19 -15.15 7.89 -1.80
C LYS A 19 -13.63 7.99 -1.67
N LEU A 20 -12.99 6.97 -1.09
CA LEU A 20 -11.54 6.92 -0.91
C LEU A 20 -10.85 6.74 -2.26
N GLY A 21 -11.40 5.88 -3.14
CA GLY A 21 -10.91 5.71 -4.50
C GLY A 21 -10.95 7.02 -5.30
N SER A 22 -12.05 7.77 -5.28
CA SER A 22 -12.11 9.08 -5.93
C SER A 22 -11.20 10.11 -5.28
N ALA A 23 -10.98 10.06 -3.96
CA ALA A 23 -10.05 10.96 -3.27
C ALA A 23 -8.59 10.76 -3.72
N LEU A 24 -8.23 9.56 -4.17
CA LEU A 24 -6.91 9.27 -4.74
C LEU A 24 -6.68 9.94 -6.11
N ASP A 25 -7.73 10.38 -6.82
CA ASP A 25 -7.61 11.03 -8.14
C ASP A 25 -7.25 12.53 -8.05
N THR A 26 -7.03 13.05 -6.85
CA THR A 26 -6.56 14.44 -6.64
C THR A 26 -5.11 14.62 -7.06
N GLN A 27 -4.66 15.86 -7.29
CA GLN A 27 -3.23 16.18 -7.44
C GLN A 27 -2.56 16.53 -6.10
N ASN A 28 -3.33 16.62 -5.01
CA ASN A 28 -2.81 17.00 -3.70
C ASN A 28 -2.18 15.79 -2.98
N ALA A 29 -0.85 15.78 -2.88
CA ALA A 29 -0.09 14.73 -2.21
C ALA A 29 -0.46 14.56 -0.72
N THR A 30 -0.86 15.63 -0.02
CA THR A 30 -1.29 15.54 1.39
C THR A 30 -2.59 14.74 1.52
N VAL A 31 -3.54 14.92 0.60
CA VAL A 31 -4.80 14.16 0.60
C VAL A 31 -4.51 12.69 0.30
N LYS A 32 -3.69 12.40 -0.72
CA LYS A 32 -3.29 11.02 -1.02
C LYS A 32 -2.58 10.36 0.16
N LYS A 33 -1.66 11.06 0.82
CA LYS A 33 -0.98 10.60 2.04
C LYS A 33 -2.00 10.18 3.10
N GLN A 34 -2.96 11.04 3.43
CA GLN A 34 -3.98 10.73 4.43
C GLN A 34 -4.85 9.52 4.04
N VAL A 35 -5.17 9.37 2.75
CA VAL A 35 -5.88 8.19 2.26
C VAL A 35 -5.02 6.94 2.43
N PHE A 36 -3.73 6.96 2.08
CA PHE A 36 -2.84 5.81 2.27
C PHE A 36 -2.61 5.47 3.75
N GLU A 37 -2.53 6.46 4.64
CA GLU A 37 -2.48 6.23 6.10
C GLU A 37 -3.74 5.50 6.58
N LEU A 38 -4.91 5.93 6.11
CA LEU A 38 -6.18 5.28 6.45
C LEU A 38 -6.27 3.85 5.88
N LEU A 39 -5.88 3.64 4.63
CA LEU A 39 -5.85 2.31 4.03
C LEU A 39 -4.86 1.38 4.75
N SER A 40 -3.71 1.90 5.20
CA SER A 40 -2.76 1.16 6.03
C SER A 40 -3.37 0.75 7.36
N ALA A 41 -4.09 1.67 8.02
CA ALA A 41 -4.78 1.39 9.27
C ALA A 41 -5.87 0.31 9.08
N LEU A 42 -6.62 0.34 7.98
CA LEU A 42 -7.61 -0.69 7.65
C LEU A 42 -6.98 -2.06 7.44
N CYS A 43 -5.86 -2.14 6.70
CA CYS A 43 -5.11 -3.38 6.52
C CYS A 43 -4.69 -4.00 7.86
N ALA A 44 -4.10 -3.18 8.74
CA ALA A 44 -3.61 -3.64 10.05
C ALA A 44 -4.73 -3.95 11.06
N TYR A 45 -5.94 -3.43 10.84
CA TYR A 45 -7.05 -3.53 11.78
C TYR A 45 -7.74 -4.90 11.74
N SER A 46 -8.13 -5.35 10.54
CA SER A 46 -8.87 -6.61 10.38
C SER A 46 -8.79 -7.16 8.95
N PRO A 47 -9.09 -8.46 8.74
CA PRO A 47 -9.16 -9.04 7.39
C PRO A 47 -10.18 -8.34 6.48
N ASP A 48 -11.30 -7.89 7.05
CA ASP A 48 -12.32 -7.13 6.31
C ASP A 48 -11.80 -5.72 5.96
N GLY A 49 -11.06 -5.07 6.86
CA GLY A 49 -10.38 -3.80 6.59
C GLY A 49 -9.36 -3.93 5.46
N TYR A 50 -8.54 -4.99 5.50
CA TYR A 50 -7.64 -5.34 4.39
C TYR A 50 -8.40 -5.51 3.08
N ALA A 51 -9.49 -6.28 3.07
CA ALA A 51 -10.32 -6.47 1.88
C ALA A 51 -10.84 -5.13 1.33
N ARG A 52 -11.27 -4.20 2.20
CA ARG A 52 -11.71 -2.87 1.79
C ARG A 52 -10.61 -2.00 1.21
N ALA A 53 -9.39 -2.11 1.74
CA ALA A 53 -8.25 -1.41 1.15
C ALA A 53 -7.96 -1.92 -0.27
N ILE A 54 -7.97 -3.24 -0.47
CA ILE A 54 -7.78 -3.83 -1.80
C ILE A 54 -8.93 -3.48 -2.76
N GLU A 55 -10.18 -3.54 -2.32
CA GLU A 55 -11.35 -3.13 -3.11
C GLU A 55 -11.28 -1.65 -3.53
N THR A 56 -10.74 -0.78 -2.66
CA THR A 56 -10.52 0.64 -2.97
C THR A 56 -9.50 0.84 -4.10
N LEU A 57 -8.38 0.11 -4.05
CA LEU A 57 -7.38 0.16 -5.11
C LEU A 57 -7.91 -0.42 -6.43
N GLU A 58 -8.71 -1.49 -6.35
CA GLU A 58 -9.36 -2.08 -7.52
C GLU A 58 -10.38 -1.12 -8.16
N PHE A 59 -11.16 -0.41 -7.34
CA PHE A 59 -12.03 0.67 -7.82
C PHE A 59 -11.22 1.77 -8.53
N TYR A 60 -10.14 2.24 -7.92
CA TYR A 60 -9.29 3.28 -8.52
C TYR A 60 -8.68 2.82 -9.84
N LYS A 61 -8.17 1.58 -9.90
CA LYS A 61 -7.68 0.97 -11.13
C LYS A 61 -8.70 1.05 -12.26
N ASN A 62 -9.95 0.67 -11.97
CA ASN A 62 -11.03 0.70 -12.96
C ASN A 62 -11.41 2.14 -13.35
N LEU A 63 -11.41 3.08 -12.40
CA LEU A 63 -11.62 4.50 -12.65
C LEU A 63 -10.58 5.08 -13.62
N LYS A 64 -9.29 4.73 -13.43
CA LYS A 64 -8.18 5.17 -14.27
C LYS A 64 -7.94 4.29 -15.51
N LYS A 65 -8.72 3.20 -15.66
CA LYS A 65 -8.56 2.18 -16.71
C LYS A 65 -7.15 1.58 -16.75
N GLU A 66 -6.55 1.38 -15.58
CA GLU A 66 -5.24 0.77 -15.44
C GLU A 66 -5.33 -0.76 -15.44
N ARG A 67 -4.20 -1.41 -15.74
CA ARG A 67 -4.13 -2.89 -15.74
C ARG A 67 -3.90 -3.49 -14.37
N TYR A 68 -3.18 -2.77 -13.49
CA TYR A 68 -2.74 -3.28 -12.20
C TYR A 68 -3.26 -2.40 -11.06
N ARG A 69 -3.83 -3.01 -10.02
CA ARG A 69 -4.41 -2.31 -8.86
C ARG A 69 -3.39 -1.56 -8.01
N PHE A 70 -2.15 -2.06 -7.98
CA PHE A 70 -1.05 -1.44 -7.24
C PHE A 70 -0.31 -0.35 -8.02
N LYS A 71 -0.66 -0.12 -9.28
CA LYS A 71 0.00 0.86 -10.14
C LYS A 71 -0.02 2.27 -9.55
N ILE A 72 -1.11 2.68 -8.91
CA ILE A 72 -1.17 3.98 -8.23
C ILE A 72 -0.04 4.14 -7.20
N VAL A 73 0.19 3.12 -6.36
CA VAL A 73 1.17 3.21 -5.27
C VAL A 73 2.59 3.36 -5.85
N ILE A 74 2.87 2.61 -6.91
CA ILE A 74 4.18 2.64 -7.59
C ILE A 74 4.39 3.98 -8.30
N ASN A 75 3.39 4.47 -9.05
CA ASN A 75 3.47 5.77 -9.71
C ASN A 75 3.74 6.90 -8.69
N GLU A 76 3.07 6.87 -7.53
CA GLU A 76 3.27 7.87 -6.48
C GLU A 76 4.67 7.79 -5.85
N LEU A 77 5.21 6.58 -5.68
CA LEU A 77 6.59 6.36 -5.22
C LEU A 77 7.59 6.96 -6.20
N GLU A 78 7.51 6.58 -7.48
CA GLU A 78 8.42 7.07 -8.53
C GLU A 78 8.38 8.60 -8.64
N GLN A 79 7.18 9.18 -8.77
CA GLN A 79 7.00 10.63 -8.88
C GLN A 79 7.54 11.37 -7.65
N SER A 80 7.34 10.82 -6.45
CA SER A 80 7.83 11.42 -5.21
C SER A 80 9.35 11.28 -5.07
N THR A 81 9.95 10.18 -5.56
CA THR A 81 11.41 10.00 -5.56
C THR A 81 12.13 10.84 -6.61
N ALA A 82 11.51 11.08 -7.76
CA ALA A 82 12.08 11.88 -8.85
C ALA A 82 12.02 13.41 -8.58
N ALA A 83 11.29 13.85 -7.56
CA ALA A 83 11.20 15.25 -7.18
C ALA A 83 12.56 15.79 -6.70
N ALA A 84 12.89 17.04 -7.06
CA ALA A 84 14.14 17.70 -6.65
C ALA A 84 14.33 17.77 -5.13
N THR A 85 13.25 17.73 -4.37
CA THR A 85 13.26 17.57 -2.91
C THR A 85 12.20 16.54 -2.53
N PRO A 86 12.60 15.26 -2.36
CA PRO A 86 11.65 14.17 -2.10
C PRO A 86 10.90 14.37 -0.78
N PRO A 87 9.56 14.22 -0.76
CA PRO A 87 8.77 14.30 0.47
C PRO A 87 8.91 13.00 1.27
N VAL A 88 9.93 12.92 2.12
CA VAL A 88 10.29 11.70 2.89
C VAL A 88 9.11 11.14 3.69
N ASP A 89 8.28 11.98 4.30
CA ASP A 89 7.10 11.54 5.06
C ASP A 89 6.05 10.84 4.19
N TYR A 90 5.88 11.29 2.94
CA TYR A 90 4.93 10.68 2.02
C TYR A 90 5.48 9.35 1.47
N LEU A 91 6.77 9.30 1.14
CA LEU A 91 7.46 8.07 0.75
C LEU A 91 7.39 7.01 1.86
N ALA A 92 7.62 7.41 3.11
CA ALA A 92 7.50 6.52 4.26
C ALA A 92 6.07 5.97 4.41
N THR A 93 5.06 6.80 4.15
CA THR A 93 3.63 6.38 4.16
C THR A 93 3.34 5.35 3.08
N LEU A 94 3.83 5.56 1.85
CA LEU A 94 3.63 4.64 0.74
C LEU A 94 4.31 3.29 0.99
N LEU A 95 5.55 3.30 1.49
CA LEU A 95 6.26 2.08 1.88
C LEU A 95 5.57 1.37 3.04
N ALA A 96 5.12 2.10 4.06
CA ALA A 96 4.35 1.55 5.16
C ALA A 96 3.05 0.88 4.68
N PHE A 97 2.36 1.48 3.70
CA PHE A 97 1.18 0.91 3.09
C PHE A 97 1.48 -0.42 2.37
N ILE A 98 2.54 -0.46 1.55
CA ILE A 98 2.98 -1.70 0.88
C ILE A 98 3.24 -2.81 1.91
N ASN A 99 3.95 -2.49 2.99
CA ASN A 99 4.21 -3.45 4.05
C ASN A 99 2.92 -3.93 4.69
N CYS A 100 2.02 -3.00 5.05
CA CYS A 100 0.76 -3.35 5.66
C CYS A 100 0.00 -4.33 4.77
N VAL A 101 -0.07 -4.09 3.46
CA VAL A 101 -0.72 -4.98 2.50
C VAL A 101 -0.06 -6.37 2.48
N ILE A 102 1.27 -6.44 2.48
CA ILE A 102 2.00 -7.72 2.44
C ILE A 102 1.85 -8.48 3.77
N ILE A 103 2.02 -7.84 4.93
CA ILE A 103 2.01 -8.54 6.22
C ILE A 103 0.61 -8.95 6.67
N SER A 104 -0.44 -8.26 6.20
CA SER A 104 -1.83 -8.55 6.57
C SER A 104 -2.36 -9.85 5.97
N GLU A 105 -1.68 -10.38 4.95
CA GLU A 105 -2.01 -11.69 4.38
C GLU A 105 -1.33 -12.82 5.19
N PRO A 106 -2.08 -13.70 5.86
CA PRO A 106 -1.50 -14.74 6.72
C PRO A 106 -0.74 -15.81 5.93
N LYS A 107 -1.10 -16.06 4.67
CA LYS A 107 -0.50 -17.15 3.88
C LYS A 107 0.80 -16.69 3.23
N LEU A 108 1.90 -17.39 3.52
CA LEU A 108 3.21 -17.09 2.93
C LEU A 108 3.20 -17.04 1.40
N GLN A 109 2.50 -17.97 0.75
CA GLN A 109 2.43 -18.02 -0.71
C GLN A 109 1.75 -16.79 -1.30
N GLU A 110 0.66 -16.33 -0.68
CA GLU A 110 -0.03 -15.12 -1.14
C GLU A 110 0.80 -13.86 -0.84
N ARG A 111 1.54 -13.81 0.27
CA ARG A 111 2.51 -12.73 0.53
C ARG A 111 3.59 -12.64 -0.55
N ILE A 112 4.15 -13.78 -0.96
CA ILE A 112 5.13 -13.85 -2.06
C ILE A 112 4.48 -13.37 -3.36
N ARG A 113 3.26 -13.81 -3.65
CA ARG A 113 2.52 -13.40 -4.84
C ARG A 113 2.26 -11.89 -4.88
N ILE A 114 1.82 -11.29 -3.77
CA ILE A 114 1.59 -9.85 -3.66
C ILE A 114 2.90 -9.08 -3.84
N ARG A 115 3.99 -9.53 -3.20
CA ARG A 115 5.32 -8.91 -3.38
C ARG A 115 5.75 -8.95 -4.85
N ASN A 116 5.58 -10.08 -5.51
CA ASN A 116 5.88 -10.22 -6.93
C ASN A 116 4.99 -9.33 -7.80
N GLU A 117 3.74 -9.09 -7.41
CA GLU A 117 2.85 -8.14 -8.10
C GLU A 117 3.40 -6.71 -8.00
N PHE A 118 3.85 -6.27 -6.82
CA PHE A 118 4.50 -4.95 -6.66
C PHE A 118 5.78 -4.84 -7.49
N ILE A 119 6.67 -5.84 -7.44
CA ILE A 119 7.92 -5.87 -8.22
C ILE A 119 7.59 -5.84 -9.73
N ALA A 120 6.65 -6.67 -10.18
CA ALA A 120 6.29 -6.72 -11.60
C ALA A 120 5.69 -5.40 -12.09
N VAL A 121 4.95 -4.67 -11.27
CA VAL A 121 4.44 -3.34 -11.63
C VAL A 121 5.57 -2.32 -11.71
N PHE A 122 6.51 -2.35 -10.77
CA PHE A 122 7.69 -1.50 -10.74
C PHE A 122 8.59 -1.74 -11.96
N ASP A 123 9.05 -2.99 -12.16
CA ASP A 123 9.89 -3.38 -13.29
C ASP A 123 9.22 -3.13 -14.64
N PHE A 124 7.89 -3.29 -14.74
CA PHE A 124 7.16 -3.04 -15.98
C PHE A 124 7.07 -1.55 -16.32
N ILE A 125 7.04 -0.66 -15.31
CA ILE A 125 7.08 0.79 -15.55
C ILE A 125 8.48 1.19 -15.99
N ASP A 126 9.53 0.73 -15.30
CA ASP A 126 10.93 0.96 -15.68
C ASP A 126 11.27 0.46 -17.11
N LEU A 127 10.66 -0.65 -17.55
CA LEU A 127 10.88 -1.18 -18.90
C LEU A 127 10.24 -0.32 -20.01
N ILE A 128 9.15 0.39 -19.70
CA ILE A 128 8.45 1.28 -20.65
C ILE A 128 9.06 2.69 -20.61
N ASP A 129 9.68 3.09 -19.49
CA ASP A 129 10.26 4.40 -19.25
C ASP A 129 11.78 4.28 -18.97
N VAL A 130 12.61 4.11 -20.00
CA VAL A 130 14.07 4.06 -19.86
C VAL A 130 14.66 5.48 -19.90
N PRO A 131 15.59 5.91 -19.01
CA PRO A 131 16.22 5.22 -17.87
C PRO A 131 15.96 5.89 -16.51
N ALA A 132 15.63 5.12 -15.47
CA ALA A 132 15.84 5.52 -14.08
C ALA A 132 17.32 5.38 -13.71
N ASP A 133 17.87 6.38 -13.04
CA ASP A 133 19.24 6.36 -12.51
C ASP A 133 19.54 5.05 -11.76
N PRO A 134 20.74 4.46 -11.92
CA PRO A 134 21.12 3.16 -11.33
C PRO A 134 21.18 3.14 -9.79
N LEU A 135 20.81 4.23 -9.12
CA LEU A 135 20.84 4.38 -7.66
C LEU A 135 19.47 4.18 -6.99
N THR A 136 18.35 4.25 -7.73
CA THR A 136 17.00 4.24 -7.15
C THR A 136 16.46 2.82 -6.94
N ALA A 137 16.69 1.91 -7.90
CA ALA A 137 16.27 0.51 -7.81
C ALA A 137 16.88 -0.25 -6.60
N PRO A 138 18.18 -0.08 -6.25
CA PRO A 138 18.74 -0.70 -5.06
C PRO A 138 18.11 -0.16 -3.77
N LEU A 139 17.74 1.13 -3.69
CA LEU A 139 17.18 1.73 -2.47
C LEU A 139 15.81 1.15 -2.11
N ILE A 140 14.96 0.89 -3.11
CA ILE A 140 13.63 0.31 -2.91
C ILE A 140 13.72 -1.21 -2.69
N ALA A 141 14.56 -1.92 -3.44
CA ALA A 141 14.83 -3.34 -3.20
C ALA A 141 15.42 -3.57 -1.79
N THR A 142 16.37 -2.73 -1.38
CA THR A 142 16.95 -2.70 -0.02
C THR A 142 15.88 -2.36 1.02
N ALA A 143 14.99 -1.39 0.76
CA ALA A 143 13.89 -1.09 1.68
C ALA A 143 12.92 -2.27 1.85
N LEU A 144 12.65 -3.03 0.78
CA LEU A 144 11.80 -4.23 0.83
C LEU A 144 12.51 -5.43 1.50
N ASP A 145 13.82 -5.59 1.29
CA ASP A 145 14.63 -6.66 1.90
C ASP A 145 15.01 -6.39 3.37
N HIS A 146 15.12 -5.12 3.78
CA HIS A 146 15.40 -4.71 5.17
C HIS A 146 14.15 -4.51 6.03
N MET A 147 12.96 -4.85 5.54
CA MET A 147 11.78 -4.97 6.41
C MET A 147 12.09 -6.01 7.49
N PRO A 148 12.11 -5.64 8.79
CA PRO A 148 12.39 -6.60 9.83
C PRO A 148 11.31 -7.66 9.77
N TYR A 149 11.71 -8.90 9.49
CA TYR A 149 10.90 -10.07 9.81
C TYR A 149 10.58 -9.98 11.31
N ALA A 150 9.40 -9.45 11.64
CA ALA A 150 8.89 -9.46 12.99
C ALA A 150 8.78 -10.93 13.40
N THR A 151 9.72 -11.30 14.25
CA THR A 151 9.85 -12.61 14.88
C THR A 151 8.55 -12.94 15.61
N HIS A 152 8.12 -14.20 15.43
CA HIS A 152 7.17 -14.94 16.23
C HIS A 152 6.45 -14.16 17.35
N GLY A 153 5.23 -13.70 17.05
CA GLY A 153 4.19 -13.56 18.05
C GLY A 153 3.79 -14.95 18.55
N LYS A 154 4.47 -15.43 19.59
CA LYS A 154 4.04 -16.57 20.39
C LYS A 154 2.63 -16.27 20.91
N CYS A 155 1.64 -17.05 20.47
CA CYS A 155 0.34 -17.10 21.15
C CYS A 155 0.61 -17.65 22.56
N PRO A 156 0.19 -16.98 23.65
CA PRO A 156 0.19 -17.62 24.95
C PRO A 156 -0.95 -18.63 24.97
N ASP A 157 -0.64 -19.89 24.68
CA ASP A 157 -1.49 -21.02 25.06
C ASP A 157 -1.50 -21.08 26.59
N GLY A 158 -2.66 -20.78 27.16
CA GLY A 158 -2.88 -20.82 28.59
C GLY A 158 -4.35 -20.73 28.94
N VAL A 159 -5.13 -21.76 28.62
CA VAL A 159 -6.22 -22.30 29.47
C VAL A 159 -6.43 -23.78 29.10
N GLY A 160 -6.19 -24.68 30.06
CA GLY A 160 -6.48 -26.12 29.94
C GLY A 160 -5.54 -26.97 30.77
#